data_AF-A0A2T5L8L1-F1
#
_entry.id   AF-A0A2T5L8L1-F1
#
_cell.length_a   1.000
_cell.length_b   1.000
_cell.length_c   1.000
_cell.angle_alpha   90.00
_cell.angle_beta   90.00
_cell.angle_gamma   90.00
#
_symmetry.space_group_name_H-M   'P 1'
#
loop_
_entity.id
_entity.type
_entity.pdbx_description
1 polymer ?
#
loop_
_entity_poly.entity_id
_entity_poly.type
_entity_poly.pdbx_seq_one_letter_code
_entity_poly.pdbx_strand_id
1 'polypeptide(L)'
;MDVLSDKKVTRLVASQGMTRVYEMEDNTWVTAKDGTVSWRNNNPGNLKFEFEGSADQTVHSTRSKEKALATAQTRYHGVVDLDHWGNAVFENYEAGREAQKQLVVDRFADNTVEELVKGYSKADYSGVTHHTSQANTIYATAAAEGFDLHGKKVLDMTPDERSALIDGIARAEAWKPGNTNQSPPLTDEQLAGVLHSSSHQADPVHPRAASNVHREGDRGEAVGALQTDLAALGFTGRDGSPLQADQRFGPHTREALETFQQTHGLRTDGVAGPATLSALAEAKAQAQTSTQATVPDMLDARHPAHGIYVQAHSCVARIDEEHGRVPGPHTQALAGGLTSAAAMAGFNRIDHVALSDDANRAYAIQGELNSPFKQFVEVDVVQAIQTPLAQSSQEAVTHMQNNAQQQAQIPQQTQQQAPDPVQQAGPSMTR
;
A
#
# COMPACT_ATOMS: atom_id res chain seq x y z
N MET A 1 -0.69 15.51 4.98
CA MET A 1 -1.60 14.35 4.84
C MET A 1 -2.22 14.49 3.47
N ASP A 2 -2.14 13.48 2.61
CA ASP A 2 -2.46 13.68 1.18
C ASP A 2 -3.97 13.87 0.98
N VAL A 3 -4.28 15.14 0.78
CA VAL A 3 -5.57 15.79 0.56
C VAL A 3 -5.97 15.44 -0.87
N LEU A 4 -7.25 15.33 -1.18
CA LEU A 4 -7.71 15.48 -2.55
C LEU A 4 -7.32 16.89 -3.05
N SER A 5 -6.07 17.06 -3.51
CA SER A 5 -5.43 18.29 -3.99
C SER A 5 -5.41 19.47 -2.99
N ASP A 6 -4.48 20.42 -3.17
CA ASP A 6 -4.58 21.78 -2.57
C ASP A 6 -5.81 22.57 -3.10
N LYS A 7 -6.68 21.92 -3.87
CA LYS A 7 -7.76 22.54 -4.65
C LYS A 7 -9.11 22.11 -4.11
N LYS A 8 -10.08 23.01 -4.16
CA LYS A 8 -11.44 22.72 -3.68
C LYS A 8 -12.20 21.81 -4.65
N VAL A 9 -12.93 20.85 -4.09
CA VAL A 9 -13.99 20.11 -4.78
C VAL A 9 -15.18 21.06 -4.94
N THR A 10 -15.62 21.28 -6.18
CA THR A 10 -16.80 22.10 -6.49
C THR A 10 -18.05 21.27 -6.70
N ARG A 11 -17.88 20.01 -7.14
CA ARG A 11 -19.00 19.08 -7.36
C ARG A 11 -18.57 17.63 -7.22
N LEU A 12 -19.44 16.81 -6.63
CA LEU A 12 -19.36 15.36 -6.77
C LEU A 12 -20.01 14.98 -8.10
N VAL A 13 -19.20 14.59 -9.08
CA VAL A 13 -19.68 14.22 -10.42
C VAL A 13 -20.37 12.87 -10.37
N ALA A 14 -19.75 11.90 -9.69
CA ALA A 14 -20.31 10.56 -9.56
C ALA A 14 -19.79 9.82 -8.33
N SER A 15 -20.57 8.85 -7.86
CA SER A 15 -20.25 8.02 -6.71
C SER A 15 -20.83 6.61 -6.87
N GLN A 16 -19.97 5.60 -6.81
CA GLN A 16 -20.37 4.19 -6.87
C GLN A 16 -19.36 3.31 -6.15
N GLY A 17 -19.81 2.45 -5.24
CA GLY A 17 -18.93 1.53 -4.51
C GLY A 17 -17.81 2.30 -3.80
N MET A 18 -16.54 1.95 -4.01
CA MET A 18 -15.40 2.68 -3.44
C MET A 18 -14.86 3.80 -4.35
N THR A 19 -15.55 4.13 -5.44
CA THR A 19 -15.12 5.14 -6.41
C THR A 19 -15.91 6.42 -6.25
N ARG A 20 -15.22 7.56 -6.27
CA ARG A 20 -15.79 8.89 -6.43
C ARG A 20 -15.08 9.62 -7.54
N VAL A 21 -15.84 10.44 -8.25
CA VAL A 21 -15.31 11.36 -9.25
C VAL A 21 -15.73 12.76 -8.85
N TYR A 22 -14.76 13.65 -8.70
CA TYR A 22 -14.94 15.03 -8.30
C TYR A 22 -14.65 15.95 -9.47
N GLU A 23 -15.32 17.08 -9.50
CA GLU A 23 -14.91 18.26 -10.24
C GLU A 23 -14.21 19.21 -9.26
N MET A 24 -13.04 19.70 -9.66
CA MET A 24 -12.20 20.60 -8.88
C MET A 24 -12.39 22.04 -9.36
N GLU A 25 -11.97 23.02 -8.56
CA GLU A 25 -12.12 24.46 -8.88
C GLU A 25 -11.36 24.92 -10.14
N ASP A 26 -10.35 24.17 -10.59
CA ASP A 26 -9.64 24.42 -11.84
C ASP A 26 -10.29 23.74 -13.07
N ASN A 27 -11.50 23.22 -12.89
CA ASN A 27 -12.28 22.44 -13.87
C ASN A 27 -11.65 21.09 -14.26
N THR A 28 -10.62 20.62 -13.54
CA THR A 28 -10.16 19.24 -13.69
C THR A 28 -11.04 18.29 -12.90
N TRP A 29 -11.04 17.02 -13.30
CA TRP A 29 -11.72 15.97 -12.58
C TRP A 29 -10.71 15.11 -11.82
N VAL A 30 -11.08 14.67 -10.63
CA VAL A 30 -10.28 13.75 -9.81
C VAL A 30 -11.09 12.51 -9.52
N THR A 31 -10.57 11.35 -9.93
CA THR A 31 -11.12 10.05 -9.57
C THR A 31 -10.40 9.54 -8.34
N ALA A 32 -11.12 9.33 -7.24
CA ALA A 32 -10.62 8.67 -6.04
C ALA A 32 -11.19 7.25 -5.95
N LYS A 33 -10.30 6.27 -5.82
CA LYS A 33 -10.62 4.86 -5.63
C LYS A 33 -10.00 4.37 -4.32
N ASP A 34 -10.58 3.32 -3.76
CA ASP A 34 -10.10 2.68 -2.54
C ASP A 34 -10.03 3.65 -1.35
N GLY A 35 -9.29 3.29 -0.29
CA GLY A 35 -9.20 4.06 0.93
C GLY A 35 -10.49 4.04 1.77
N THR A 36 -10.54 4.89 2.80
CA THR A 36 -11.71 5.01 3.69
C THR A 36 -12.80 5.90 3.09
N VAL A 37 -14.06 5.70 3.51
CA VAL A 37 -15.17 6.61 3.15
C VAL A 37 -14.86 8.04 3.60
N SER A 38 -14.33 8.18 4.83
CA SER A 38 -13.93 9.46 5.41
C SER A 38 -12.85 10.16 4.59
N TRP A 39 -11.87 9.43 4.06
CA TRP A 39 -10.86 9.98 3.14
C TRP A 39 -11.49 10.45 1.84
N ARG A 40 -12.22 9.57 1.14
CA ARG A 40 -12.79 9.92 -0.16
C ARG A 40 -13.68 11.14 -0.05
N ASN A 41 -14.52 11.21 0.97
CA ASN A 41 -15.52 12.25 1.06
C ASN A 41 -15.02 13.54 1.75
N ASN A 42 -13.72 13.65 2.09
CA ASN A 42 -13.21 14.72 2.95
C ASN A 42 -14.04 14.85 4.24
N ASN A 43 -14.50 13.73 4.80
CA ASN A 43 -15.49 13.67 5.87
C ASN A 43 -14.96 12.85 7.05
N PRO A 44 -13.98 13.37 7.81
CA PRO A 44 -13.41 12.67 8.95
C PRO A 44 -14.44 12.42 10.05
N GLY A 45 -15.55 13.16 10.09
CA GLY A 45 -16.63 12.96 11.05
C GLY A 45 -17.66 11.89 10.68
N ASN A 46 -17.49 11.21 9.55
CA ASN A 46 -18.44 10.26 8.97
C ASN A 46 -19.90 10.78 9.00
N LEU A 47 -20.06 12.08 8.72
CA LEU A 47 -21.33 12.79 8.79
C LEU A 47 -22.28 12.25 7.72
N LYS A 48 -23.44 11.73 8.15
CA LYS A 48 -24.39 11.05 7.28
C LYS A 48 -25.77 11.69 7.30
N PHE A 49 -26.37 11.80 6.12
CA PHE A 49 -27.68 12.37 5.87
C PHE A 49 -28.51 11.40 5.03
N GLU A 50 -29.43 10.71 5.70
CA GLU A 50 -30.27 9.68 5.08
C GLU A 50 -31.22 10.24 4.02
N PHE A 51 -31.33 9.55 2.90
CA PHE A 51 -32.27 9.89 1.84
C PHE A 51 -32.84 8.64 1.16
N GLU A 52 -34.00 8.80 0.54
CA GLU A 52 -34.72 7.77 -0.19
C GLU A 52 -33.90 7.26 -1.37
N GLY A 53 -33.71 5.95 -1.47
CA GLY A 53 -32.91 5.34 -2.53
C GLY A 53 -31.40 5.40 -2.30
N SER A 54 -30.93 5.77 -1.10
CA SER A 54 -29.53 5.58 -0.74
C SER A 54 -29.16 4.10 -0.76
N ALA A 55 -27.89 3.79 -1.04
CA ALA A 55 -27.38 2.41 -1.05
C ALA A 55 -27.29 1.78 0.35
N ASP A 56 -27.60 2.52 1.41
CA ASP A 56 -27.79 1.96 2.74
C ASP A 56 -29.21 1.39 2.89
N GLN A 57 -29.31 0.06 2.85
CA GLN A 57 -30.58 -0.66 2.95
C GLN A 57 -31.24 -0.57 4.34
N THR A 58 -30.53 -0.07 5.35
CA THR A 58 -31.08 0.17 6.69
C THR A 58 -31.84 1.49 6.78
N VAL A 59 -31.74 2.34 5.75
CA VAL A 59 -32.44 3.62 5.68
C VAL A 59 -33.84 3.43 5.11
N HIS A 60 -34.84 3.88 5.86
CA HIS A 60 -36.26 3.86 5.47
C HIS A 60 -36.84 5.27 5.26
N SER A 61 -35.97 6.26 5.05
CA SER A 61 -36.35 7.65 4.85
C SER A 61 -37.07 7.86 3.52
N THR A 62 -38.14 8.67 3.52
CA THR A 62 -38.84 9.17 2.32
C THR A 62 -38.33 10.55 1.89
N ARG A 63 -37.25 11.04 2.51
CA ARG A 63 -36.64 12.33 2.20
C ARG A 63 -35.82 12.21 0.91
N SER A 64 -36.05 13.09 -0.07
CA SER A 64 -35.22 13.10 -1.28
C SER A 64 -33.76 13.50 -1.01
N LYS A 65 -32.84 13.11 -1.90
CA LYS A 65 -31.41 13.45 -1.79
C LYS A 65 -31.21 14.96 -1.72
N GLU A 66 -31.96 15.74 -2.51
CA GLU A 66 -31.84 17.20 -2.58
C GLU A 66 -32.20 17.85 -1.24
N LYS A 67 -33.27 17.36 -0.58
CA LYS A 67 -33.66 17.85 0.76
C LYS A 67 -32.64 17.45 1.82
N ALA A 68 -32.09 16.23 1.72
CA ALA A 68 -31.02 15.78 2.62
C ALA A 68 -29.76 16.63 2.46
N LEU A 69 -29.35 16.91 1.22
CA LEU A 69 -28.22 17.78 0.89
C LEU A 69 -28.45 19.22 1.39
N ALA A 70 -29.63 19.80 1.13
CA ALA A 70 -29.95 21.14 1.62
C ALA A 70 -29.88 21.22 3.15
N THR A 71 -30.31 20.16 3.85
CA THR A 71 -30.16 20.06 5.31
C THR A 71 -28.68 20.02 5.71
N ALA A 72 -27.87 19.23 5.00
CA ALA A 72 -26.44 19.12 5.25
C ALA A 72 -25.71 20.46 5.05
N GLN A 73 -26.00 21.16 3.95
CA GLN A 73 -25.43 22.46 3.62
C GLN A 73 -25.87 23.57 4.57
N THR A 74 -27.09 23.49 5.10
CA THR A 74 -27.58 24.43 6.14
C THR A 74 -26.85 24.20 7.46
N ARG A 75 -26.50 22.95 7.76
CA ARG A 75 -25.93 22.57 9.06
C ARG A 75 -24.40 22.73 9.11
N TYR A 76 -23.70 22.40 8.03
CA TYR A 76 -22.25 22.37 7.96
C TYR A 76 -21.74 23.12 6.74
N HIS A 77 -20.78 24.01 6.98
CA HIS A 77 -20.11 24.76 5.92
C HIS A 77 -19.26 23.82 5.04
N GLY A 78 -19.22 24.10 3.74
CA GLY A 78 -18.36 23.39 2.79
C GLY A 78 -18.88 22.02 2.33
N VAL A 79 -20.12 21.65 2.65
CA VAL A 79 -20.76 20.45 2.07
C VAL A 79 -21.08 20.70 0.60
N VAL A 80 -20.56 19.86 -0.28
CA VAL A 80 -20.72 19.94 -1.73
C VAL A 80 -21.84 19.01 -2.22
N ASP A 81 -21.88 17.77 -1.75
CA ASP A 81 -22.91 16.79 -2.09
C ASP A 81 -23.00 15.70 -1.01
N LEU A 82 -23.87 14.72 -1.20
CA LEU A 82 -23.91 13.45 -0.49
C LEU A 82 -23.47 12.33 -1.43
N ASP A 83 -22.66 11.40 -0.95
CA ASP A 83 -22.34 10.18 -1.69
C ASP A 83 -23.56 9.25 -1.79
N HIS A 84 -23.43 8.16 -2.55
CA HIS A 84 -24.53 7.21 -2.75
C HIS A 84 -25.01 6.50 -1.47
N TRP A 85 -24.25 6.57 -0.37
CA TRP A 85 -24.67 6.09 0.95
C TRP A 85 -25.24 7.19 1.85
N GLY A 86 -25.22 8.45 1.41
CA GLY A 86 -25.68 9.60 2.20
C GLY A 86 -24.60 10.25 3.06
N ASN A 87 -23.33 9.85 2.93
CA ASN A 87 -22.26 10.55 3.64
C ASN A 87 -21.99 11.89 2.97
N ALA A 88 -21.86 12.95 3.77
CA ALA A 88 -21.52 14.27 3.28
C ALA A 88 -20.15 14.24 2.59
N VAL A 89 -20.04 14.93 1.46
CA VAL A 89 -18.80 15.19 0.72
C VAL A 89 -18.44 16.66 0.91
N PHE A 90 -17.25 16.93 1.42
CA PHE A 90 -16.79 18.30 1.68
C PHE A 90 -15.85 18.83 0.60
N GLU A 91 -15.87 20.16 0.42
CA GLU A 91 -15.04 20.88 -0.55
C GLU A 91 -13.54 20.67 -0.34
N ASN A 92 -13.13 20.38 0.89
CA ASN A 92 -11.77 20.01 1.28
C ASN A 92 -11.81 19.35 2.67
N TYR A 93 -10.68 18.77 3.06
CA TYR A 93 -10.54 18.09 4.35
C TYR A 93 -10.78 19.03 5.54
N GLU A 94 -10.32 20.28 5.45
CA GLU A 94 -10.47 21.25 6.55
C GLU A 94 -11.95 21.57 6.82
N ALA A 95 -12.77 21.73 5.78
CA ALA A 95 -14.20 21.94 5.94
C ALA A 95 -14.89 20.75 6.63
N GLY A 96 -14.51 19.52 6.29
CA GLY A 96 -15.02 18.33 6.96
C GLY A 96 -14.54 18.20 8.41
N ARG A 97 -13.29 18.60 8.68
CA ARG A 97 -12.71 18.66 10.03
C ARG A 97 -13.44 19.67 10.92
N GLU A 98 -13.74 20.86 10.40
CA GLU A 98 -14.54 21.87 11.11
C GLU A 98 -15.97 21.40 11.35
N ALA A 99 -16.59 20.70 10.40
CA ALA A 99 -17.90 20.10 10.58
C ALA A 99 -17.90 19.01 11.66
N GLN A 100 -16.85 18.19 11.72
CA GLN A 100 -16.67 17.21 12.79
C GLN A 100 -16.48 17.89 14.16
N LYS A 101 -15.69 18.97 14.22
CA LYS A 101 -15.53 19.79 15.42
C LYS A 101 -16.86 20.33 15.92
N GLN A 102 -17.67 20.89 15.02
CA GLN A 102 -19.01 21.38 15.35
C GLN A 102 -19.91 20.24 15.88
N LEU A 103 -19.94 19.09 15.21
CA LEU A 103 -20.71 17.93 15.70
C LEU A 103 -20.29 17.52 17.11
N VAL A 104 -18.98 17.45 17.35
CA VAL A 104 -18.41 17.03 18.64
C VAL A 104 -18.81 18.00 19.75
N VAL A 105 -18.72 19.31 19.49
CA VAL A 105 -19.17 20.34 20.44
C VAL A 105 -20.68 20.24 20.67
N ASP A 106 -21.49 20.20 19.61
CA ASP A 106 -22.95 20.19 19.72
C ASP A 106 -23.50 18.98 20.49
N ARG A 107 -22.89 17.81 20.30
CA ARG A 107 -23.42 16.54 20.81
C ARG A 107 -22.73 16.06 22.09
N PHE A 108 -21.48 16.46 22.31
CA PHE A 108 -20.62 15.92 23.37
C PHE A 108 -19.96 17.03 24.21
N ALA A 109 -20.51 18.24 24.22
CA ALA A 109 -20.03 19.37 25.02
C ALA A 109 -19.65 18.97 26.46
N ASP A 110 -20.54 18.26 27.14
CA ASP A 110 -20.39 17.87 28.55
C ASP A 110 -19.55 16.62 28.79
N ASN A 111 -19.06 15.98 27.74
CA ASN A 111 -18.37 14.70 27.83
C ASN A 111 -16.86 14.88 27.90
N THR A 112 -16.19 13.99 28.65
CA THR A 112 -14.74 13.77 28.49
C THR A 112 -14.44 12.97 27.23
N VAL A 113 -13.17 12.85 26.85
CA VAL A 113 -12.76 12.02 25.68
C VAL A 113 -13.24 10.57 25.82
N GLU A 114 -13.13 9.96 27.00
CA GLU A 114 -13.57 8.58 27.23
C GLU A 114 -15.09 8.41 27.12
N GLU A 115 -15.85 9.42 27.50
CA GLU A 115 -17.31 9.42 27.38
C GLU A 115 -17.76 9.71 25.95
N LEU A 116 -17.09 10.64 25.27
CA LEU A 116 -17.29 10.94 23.86
C LEU A 116 -17.09 9.69 23.02
N VAL A 117 -15.97 8.98 23.20
CA VAL A 117 -15.65 7.77 22.43
C VAL A 117 -16.75 6.71 22.57
N LYS A 118 -17.34 6.55 23.76
CA LYS A 118 -18.46 5.61 23.99
C LYS A 118 -19.73 6.01 23.25
N GLY A 119 -19.98 7.30 23.08
CA GLY A 119 -21.16 7.81 22.37
C GLY A 119 -20.96 7.97 20.84
N TYR A 120 -19.71 8.07 20.41
CA TYR A 120 -19.28 8.23 19.03
C TYR A 120 -19.14 6.88 18.32
N SER A 121 -18.46 5.92 18.96
CA SER A 121 -18.34 4.54 18.48
C SER A 121 -19.52 3.69 18.98
N LYS A 122 -20.65 3.72 18.27
CA LYS A 122 -21.73 2.76 18.55
C LYS A 122 -21.25 1.36 18.17
N ALA A 123 -21.34 0.42 19.10
CA ALA A 123 -20.93 -0.98 18.88
C ALA A 123 -21.57 -1.55 17.62
N ASP A 124 -20.75 -1.80 16.62
CA ASP A 124 -21.05 -2.72 15.53
C ASP A 124 -20.94 -4.16 16.04
N TYR A 125 -21.59 -5.08 15.32
CA TYR A 125 -21.94 -6.48 15.65
C TYR A 125 -20.82 -7.42 16.16
N SER A 126 -19.63 -6.92 16.49
CA SER A 126 -18.45 -7.66 16.99
C SER A 126 -18.36 -7.78 18.52
N GLY A 127 -19.16 -7.02 19.28
CA GLY A 127 -19.30 -7.21 20.73
C GLY A 127 -18.11 -6.79 21.62
N VAL A 128 -17.02 -6.24 21.07
CA VAL A 128 -15.91 -5.70 21.86
C VAL A 128 -15.47 -4.35 21.30
N THR A 129 -16.05 -3.26 21.80
CA THR A 129 -15.62 -1.92 21.46
C THR A 129 -14.34 -1.56 22.24
N HIS A 130 -13.23 -1.35 21.53
CA HIS A 130 -11.95 -0.93 22.11
C HIS A 130 -11.92 0.59 22.44
N HIS A 131 -12.91 1.09 23.19
CA HIS A 131 -13.01 2.50 23.57
C HIS A 131 -11.74 3.02 24.26
N THR A 132 -11.10 2.17 25.07
CA THR A 132 -9.83 2.50 25.74
C THR A 132 -8.70 2.74 24.75
N SER A 133 -8.61 1.92 23.69
CA SER A 133 -7.57 2.10 22.66
C SER A 133 -7.78 3.39 21.88
N GLN A 134 -9.03 3.71 21.53
CA GLN A 134 -9.35 4.95 20.82
C GLN A 134 -9.04 6.18 21.68
N ALA A 135 -9.43 6.17 22.96
CA ALA A 135 -9.10 7.26 23.89
C ALA A 135 -7.58 7.43 24.03
N ASN A 136 -6.82 6.33 24.15
CA ASN A 136 -5.35 6.39 24.21
C ASN A 136 -4.73 6.99 22.94
N THR A 137 -5.24 6.65 21.76
CA THR A 137 -4.78 7.26 20.50
C THR A 137 -5.07 8.76 20.46
N ILE A 138 -6.25 9.17 20.93
CA ILE A 138 -6.63 10.59 21.01
C ILE A 138 -5.68 11.34 21.95
N TYR A 139 -5.44 10.81 23.16
CA TYR A 139 -4.52 11.43 24.12
C TYR A 139 -3.10 11.50 23.61
N ALA A 140 -2.59 10.43 23.00
CA ALA A 140 -1.24 10.42 22.44
C ALA A 140 -1.08 11.44 21.31
N THR A 141 -2.12 11.63 20.48
CA THR A 141 -2.11 12.62 19.40
C THR A 141 -2.09 14.03 19.96
N ALA A 142 -2.98 14.34 20.91
CA ALA A 142 -3.01 15.67 21.52
C ALA A 142 -1.72 15.99 22.30
N ALA A 143 -1.16 15.01 23.00
CA ALA A 143 0.10 15.17 23.72
C ALA A 143 1.27 15.46 22.78
N ALA A 144 1.30 14.86 21.58
CA ALA A 144 2.31 15.15 20.56
C ALA A 144 2.22 16.59 20.03
N GLU A 145 1.04 17.21 20.13
CA GLU A 145 0.79 18.61 19.78
C GLU A 145 0.94 19.57 20.98
N GLY A 146 1.31 19.04 22.16
CA GLY A 146 1.54 19.82 23.38
C GLY A 146 0.29 20.07 24.24
N PHE A 147 -0.81 19.35 23.98
CA PHE A 147 -2.07 19.48 24.69
C PHE A 147 -2.36 18.28 25.59
N ASP A 148 -2.80 18.54 26.82
CA ASP A 148 -3.35 17.51 27.72
C ASP A 148 -4.88 17.61 27.77
N LEU A 149 -5.56 16.55 27.31
CA LEU A 149 -7.01 16.46 27.26
C LEU A 149 -7.62 15.67 28.43
N HIS A 150 -6.80 15.07 29.31
CA HIS A 150 -7.31 14.22 30.38
C HIS A 150 -8.24 15.00 31.33
N GLY A 151 -9.41 14.42 31.61
CA GLY A 151 -10.41 14.99 32.52
C GLY A 151 -11.11 16.27 32.03
N LYS A 152 -10.73 16.83 30.88
CA LYS A 152 -11.40 17.99 30.29
C LYS A 152 -12.68 17.57 29.59
N LYS A 153 -13.75 18.34 29.79
CA LYS A 153 -14.94 18.26 28.94
C LYS A 153 -14.69 18.98 27.62
N VAL A 154 -15.35 18.56 26.55
CA VAL A 154 -15.23 19.21 25.23
C VAL A 154 -15.54 20.71 25.27
N LEU A 155 -16.50 21.12 26.10
CA LEU A 155 -16.87 22.54 26.27
C LEU A 155 -15.77 23.37 26.94
N ASP A 156 -14.97 22.75 27.81
CA ASP A 156 -13.89 23.41 28.56
C ASP A 156 -12.58 23.49 27.77
N MET A 157 -12.48 22.75 26.65
CA MET A 157 -11.30 22.75 25.79
C MET A 157 -11.13 24.09 25.06
N THR A 158 -9.88 24.50 24.83
CA THR A 158 -9.58 25.63 23.94
C THR A 158 -9.88 25.25 22.46
N PRO A 159 -9.95 26.22 21.53
CA PRO A 159 -10.06 25.91 20.11
C PRO A 159 -8.95 25.00 19.58
N ASP A 160 -7.72 25.14 20.07
CA ASP A 160 -6.58 24.32 19.65
C ASP A 160 -6.66 22.92 20.25
N GLU A 161 -7.08 22.80 21.53
CA GLU A 161 -7.31 21.50 22.17
C GLU A 161 -8.45 20.72 21.50
N ARG A 162 -9.52 21.41 21.07
CA ARG A 162 -10.57 20.79 20.27
C ARG A 162 -10.05 20.34 18.90
N SER A 163 -9.13 21.10 18.30
CA SER A 163 -8.50 20.71 17.04
C SER A 163 -7.67 19.44 17.20
N ALA A 164 -6.85 19.35 18.25
CA ALA A 164 -6.08 18.17 18.61
C ALA A 164 -6.95 16.95 18.94
N LEU A 165 -8.10 17.16 19.60
CA LEU A 165 -9.11 16.12 19.83
C LEU A 165 -9.62 15.55 18.50
N ILE A 166 -9.96 16.40 17.54
CA ILE A 166 -10.46 15.95 16.22
C ILE A 166 -9.39 15.17 15.46
N ASP A 167 -8.13 15.62 15.48
CA ASP A 167 -7.04 14.89 14.83
C ASP A 167 -6.79 13.52 15.48
N GLY A 168 -6.93 13.46 16.80
CA GLY A 168 -6.91 12.21 17.55
C GLY A 168 -8.04 11.24 17.15
N ILE A 169 -9.27 11.75 16.98
CA ILE A 169 -10.42 10.94 16.54
C ILE A 169 -10.16 10.39 15.14
N ALA A 170 -9.75 11.24 14.19
CA ALA A 170 -9.48 10.83 12.82
C ALA A 170 -8.39 9.72 12.73
N ARG A 171 -7.35 9.80 13.58
CA ARG A 171 -6.33 8.75 13.69
C ARG A 171 -6.87 7.47 14.31
N ALA A 172 -7.68 7.57 15.36
CA ALA A 172 -8.28 6.42 16.04
C ALA A 172 -9.25 5.64 15.13
N GLU A 173 -9.90 6.32 14.20
CA GLU A 173 -10.79 5.72 13.19
C GLU A 173 -10.06 5.03 12.02
N ALA A 174 -8.73 4.96 12.09
CA ALA A 174 -7.89 4.33 11.07
C ALA A 174 -8.17 4.88 9.66
N TRP A 175 -8.24 6.21 9.53
CA TRP A 175 -8.27 6.90 8.25
C TRP A 175 -7.14 6.39 7.35
N LYS A 176 -7.49 5.97 6.13
CA LYS A 176 -6.53 5.48 5.13
C LYS A 176 -6.79 6.15 3.78
N PRO A 177 -5.76 6.74 3.15
CA PRO A 177 -5.85 7.24 1.79
C PRO A 177 -5.99 6.08 0.80
N GLY A 178 -6.59 6.36 -0.34
CA GLY A 178 -6.66 5.47 -1.49
C GLY A 178 -5.88 6.04 -2.67
N ASN A 179 -6.23 5.58 -3.87
CA ASN A 179 -5.61 6.00 -5.12
C ASN A 179 -6.36 7.18 -5.74
N THR A 180 -5.65 8.18 -6.25
CA THR A 180 -6.24 9.29 -7.01
C THR A 180 -5.69 9.33 -8.43
N ASN A 181 -6.53 9.70 -9.39
CA ASN A 181 -6.13 9.99 -10.76
C ASN A 181 -6.82 11.27 -11.24
N GLN A 182 -6.04 12.23 -11.72
CA GLN A 182 -6.55 13.49 -12.25
C GLN A 182 -6.73 13.39 -13.77
N SER A 183 -7.82 13.95 -14.29
CA SER A 183 -8.11 14.00 -15.72
C SER A 183 -8.80 15.30 -16.11
N PRO A 184 -8.85 15.64 -17.40
CA PRO A 184 -9.88 16.55 -17.91
C PRO A 184 -11.29 15.99 -17.65
N PRO A 185 -12.35 16.80 -17.84
CA PRO A 185 -13.73 16.32 -17.80
C PRO A 185 -13.94 15.12 -18.73
N LEU A 186 -14.54 14.05 -18.20
CA LEU A 186 -14.77 12.82 -18.95
C LEU A 186 -16.12 12.88 -19.68
N THR A 187 -16.23 12.16 -20.80
CA THR A 187 -17.54 11.91 -21.44
C THR A 187 -18.37 10.95 -20.59
N ASP A 188 -19.69 10.90 -20.81
CA ASP A 188 -20.58 9.98 -20.08
C ASP A 188 -20.16 8.51 -20.21
N GLU A 189 -19.64 8.11 -21.38
CA GLU A 189 -19.14 6.75 -21.63
C GLU A 189 -17.85 6.47 -20.84
N GLN A 190 -16.92 7.42 -20.81
CA GLN A 190 -15.68 7.30 -20.03
C GLN A 190 -15.97 7.30 -18.53
N LEU A 191 -16.89 8.16 -18.08
CA LEU A 191 -17.35 8.22 -16.69
C LEU A 191 -18.01 6.90 -16.29
N ALA A 192 -18.89 6.35 -17.12
CA ALA A 192 -19.44 5.02 -16.90
C ALA A 192 -18.33 3.97 -16.82
N GLY A 193 -17.34 3.99 -17.72
CA GLY A 193 -16.19 3.11 -17.65
C GLY A 193 -15.42 3.21 -16.33
N VAL A 194 -15.20 4.42 -15.81
CA VAL A 194 -14.51 4.67 -14.52
C VAL A 194 -15.30 4.14 -13.33
N LEU A 195 -16.63 4.27 -13.35
CA LEU A 195 -17.52 3.85 -12.26
C LEU A 195 -17.76 2.34 -12.25
N HIS A 196 -17.86 1.72 -13.43
CA HIS A 196 -18.04 0.27 -13.59
C HIS A 196 -16.73 -0.52 -13.54
N SER A 197 -15.57 0.14 -13.66
CA SER A 197 -14.25 -0.45 -13.42
C SER A 197 -14.00 -0.58 -11.91
N SER A 198 -14.71 -1.52 -11.29
CA SER A 198 -14.44 -2.07 -9.96
C SER A 198 -14.77 -3.57 -9.95
N SER A 199 -14.10 -4.31 -10.84
CA SER A 199 -13.58 -5.67 -10.70
C SER A 199 -13.06 -6.11 -12.08
N HIS A 200 -11.75 -6.36 -12.16
CA HIS A 200 -11.05 -6.96 -13.31
C HIS A 200 -11.01 -6.16 -14.62
N GLN A 201 -9.80 -5.76 -15.04
CA GLN A 201 -9.42 -6.05 -16.42
C GLN A 201 -9.21 -7.58 -16.51
N ALA A 202 -10.26 -8.27 -16.93
CA ALA A 202 -10.22 -9.56 -17.62
C ALA A 202 -11.56 -9.66 -18.38
N ASP A 203 -11.49 -10.17 -19.61
CA ASP A 203 -12.55 -10.33 -20.60
C ASP A 203 -13.93 -10.88 -20.11
N PRO A 204 -15.01 -10.71 -20.90
CA PRO A 204 -16.38 -10.71 -20.40
C PRO A 204 -17.04 -12.10 -20.39
N VAL A 205 -17.58 -12.55 -19.24
CA VAL A 205 -18.75 -13.47 -19.12
C VAL A 205 -19.42 -13.35 -17.72
N HIS A 206 -20.72 -13.03 -17.63
CA HIS A 206 -21.58 -13.14 -16.41
C HIS A 206 -22.10 -14.59 -16.21
N PRO A 207 -22.71 -15.07 -15.06
CA PRO A 207 -23.37 -14.32 -13.96
C PRO A 207 -23.30 -14.89 -12.48
N ARG A 208 -23.72 -14.01 -11.53
CA ARG A 208 -24.43 -14.19 -10.22
C ARG A 208 -23.67 -14.52 -8.91
N ALA A 209 -23.96 -13.69 -7.89
CA ALA A 209 -23.33 -13.47 -6.58
C ALA A 209 -23.56 -14.52 -5.47
N ALA A 210 -22.64 -14.57 -4.49
CA ALA A 210 -22.86 -14.97 -3.10
C ALA A 210 -21.95 -14.14 -2.14
N SER A 211 -22.41 -13.94 -0.90
CA SER A 211 -21.85 -13.04 0.13
C SER A 211 -20.35 -13.23 0.44
N ASN A 212 -19.59 -12.12 0.41
CA ASN A 212 -18.13 -12.06 0.61
C ASN A 212 -17.66 -12.15 2.09
N VAL A 213 -18.30 -12.97 2.92
CA VAL A 213 -17.85 -13.22 4.29
C VAL A 213 -17.90 -14.71 4.59
N HIS A 214 -16.76 -15.30 4.95
CA HIS A 214 -16.68 -16.70 5.37
C HIS A 214 -16.20 -16.81 6.81
N ARG A 215 -16.83 -17.69 7.60
CA ARG A 215 -16.50 -17.95 9.00
C ARG A 215 -16.61 -19.44 9.31
N GLU A 216 -16.09 -19.83 10.48
CA GLU A 216 -16.21 -21.19 10.96
C GLU A 216 -17.66 -21.67 10.97
N GLY A 217 -17.90 -22.85 10.37
CA GLY A 217 -19.22 -23.43 10.14
C GLY A 217 -19.74 -23.29 8.70
N ASP A 218 -19.23 -22.33 7.92
CA ASP A 218 -19.63 -22.11 6.53
C ASP A 218 -19.16 -23.25 5.61
N ARG A 219 -19.87 -23.46 4.48
CA ARG A 219 -19.57 -24.53 3.52
C ARG A 219 -19.86 -24.08 2.09
N GLY A 220 -19.20 -24.71 1.12
CA GLY A 220 -19.45 -24.54 -0.33
C GLY A 220 -18.23 -24.03 -1.10
N GLU A 221 -18.41 -23.81 -2.40
CA GLU A 221 -17.31 -23.50 -3.33
C GLU A 221 -16.47 -22.28 -2.92
N ALA A 222 -17.10 -21.24 -2.37
CA ALA A 222 -16.40 -20.04 -1.91
C ALA A 222 -15.48 -20.31 -0.70
N VAL A 223 -15.85 -21.25 0.17
CA VAL A 223 -14.98 -21.74 1.26
C VAL A 223 -13.84 -22.59 0.69
N GLY A 224 -14.13 -23.41 -0.33
CA GLY A 224 -13.09 -24.16 -1.06
C GLY A 224 -12.06 -23.24 -1.73
N ALA A 225 -12.51 -22.13 -2.32
CA ALA A 225 -11.64 -21.12 -2.91
C ALA A 225 -10.77 -20.44 -1.83
N LEU A 226 -11.35 -20.05 -0.70
CA LEU A 226 -10.62 -19.51 0.45
C LEU A 226 -9.53 -20.47 0.96
N GLN A 227 -9.87 -21.76 1.11
CA GLN A 227 -8.93 -22.80 1.54
C GLN A 227 -7.79 -22.98 0.53
N THR A 228 -8.11 -22.95 -0.77
CA THR A 228 -7.14 -23.06 -1.86
C THR A 228 -6.18 -21.86 -1.84
N ASP A 229 -6.70 -20.67 -1.61
CA ASP A 229 -5.93 -19.42 -1.60
C ASP A 229 -4.97 -19.36 -0.40
N LEU A 230 -5.45 -19.71 0.79
CA LEU A 230 -4.61 -19.83 1.99
C LEU A 230 -3.52 -20.90 1.80
N ALA A 231 -3.86 -22.05 1.22
CA ALA A 231 -2.89 -23.11 0.93
C ALA A 231 -1.82 -22.67 -0.08
N ALA A 232 -2.23 -21.98 -1.15
CA ALA A 232 -1.33 -21.46 -2.19
C ALA A 232 -0.35 -20.41 -1.66
N LEU A 233 -0.76 -19.65 -0.64
CA LEU A 233 0.08 -18.70 0.07
C LEU A 233 0.91 -19.32 1.21
N GLY A 234 0.83 -20.64 1.39
CA GLY A 234 1.65 -21.39 2.36
C GLY A 234 1.12 -21.40 3.78
N PHE A 235 -0.12 -20.95 4.02
CA PHE A 235 -0.74 -21.03 5.34
C PHE A 235 -1.25 -22.45 5.61
N THR A 236 -0.94 -22.97 6.81
CA THR A 236 -1.22 -24.35 7.22
C THR A 236 -2.02 -24.39 8.51
N GLY A 237 -2.61 -25.55 8.82
CA GLY A 237 -3.23 -25.77 10.13
C GLY A 237 -2.19 -25.84 11.26
N ARG A 238 -2.64 -25.81 12.52
CA ARG A 238 -1.76 -25.82 13.71
C ARG A 238 -0.77 -26.99 13.80
N ASP A 239 -1.08 -28.11 13.16
CA ASP A 239 -0.23 -29.30 13.07
C ASP A 239 0.82 -29.21 11.95
N GLY A 240 0.86 -28.10 11.21
CA GLY A 240 1.70 -27.92 10.02
C GLY A 240 1.15 -28.62 8.78
N SER A 241 -0.04 -29.23 8.85
CA SER A 241 -0.63 -29.91 7.71
C SER A 241 -1.16 -28.89 6.68
N PRO A 242 -0.94 -29.11 5.37
CA PRO A 242 -1.53 -28.28 4.33
C PRO A 242 -3.05 -28.28 4.39
N LEU A 243 -3.65 -27.11 4.18
CA LEU A 243 -5.10 -26.99 4.03
C LEU A 243 -5.59 -27.81 2.83
N GLN A 244 -6.58 -28.66 3.07
CA GLN A 244 -7.33 -29.33 2.01
C GLN A 244 -8.57 -28.51 1.71
N ALA A 245 -8.84 -28.25 0.43
CA ALA A 245 -10.04 -27.56 -0.03
C ALA A 245 -11.27 -28.48 0.02
N ASP A 246 -11.66 -28.89 1.23
CA ASP A 246 -12.81 -29.76 1.49
C ASP A 246 -14.16 -29.00 1.46
N GLN A 247 -14.12 -27.71 1.15
CA GLN A 247 -15.26 -26.79 1.08
C GLN A 247 -15.99 -26.63 2.42
N ARG A 248 -15.34 -26.93 3.54
CA ARG A 248 -15.91 -26.79 4.89
C ARG A 248 -15.00 -25.95 5.77
N PHE A 249 -15.53 -24.84 6.26
CA PHE A 249 -14.78 -23.92 7.10
C PHE A 249 -14.73 -24.50 8.52
N GLY A 250 -13.76 -25.37 8.77
CA GLY A 250 -13.50 -25.98 10.07
C GLY A 250 -12.37 -25.28 10.85
N PRO A 251 -12.03 -25.81 12.03
CA PRO A 251 -10.97 -25.24 12.90
C PRO A 251 -9.64 -25.04 12.17
N HIS A 252 -9.22 -25.99 11.33
CA HIS A 252 -7.98 -25.87 10.56
C HIS A 252 -7.99 -24.69 9.57
N THR A 253 -9.13 -24.42 8.92
CA THR A 253 -9.29 -23.25 8.02
C THR A 253 -9.29 -21.95 8.80
N ARG A 254 -9.90 -21.94 9.98
CA ARG A 254 -9.89 -20.79 10.89
C ARG A 254 -8.48 -20.45 11.35
N GLU A 255 -7.71 -21.43 11.80
CA GLU A 255 -6.35 -21.22 12.30
C GLU A 255 -5.41 -20.69 11.21
N ALA A 256 -5.48 -21.25 10.00
CA ALA A 256 -4.72 -20.77 8.86
C ALA A 256 -5.10 -19.32 8.49
N LEU A 257 -6.39 -19.00 8.55
CA LEU A 257 -6.88 -17.65 8.29
C LEU A 257 -6.46 -16.65 9.37
N GLU A 258 -6.52 -17.04 10.65
CA GLU A 258 -6.05 -16.21 11.77
C GLU A 258 -4.55 -15.92 11.65
N THR A 259 -3.77 -16.94 11.25
CA THR A 259 -2.34 -16.80 10.98
C THR A 259 -2.10 -15.84 9.79
N PHE A 260 -2.84 -16.01 8.70
CA PHE A 260 -2.81 -15.08 7.56
C PHE A 260 -3.12 -13.64 7.99
N GLN A 261 -4.21 -13.45 8.74
CA GLN A 261 -4.60 -12.15 9.26
C GLN A 261 -3.50 -11.54 10.13
N GLN A 262 -2.90 -12.33 11.03
CA GLN A 262 -1.81 -11.89 11.90
C GLN A 262 -0.56 -11.49 11.10
N THR A 263 -0.14 -12.31 10.14
CA THR A 263 1.03 -12.05 9.28
C THR A 263 0.85 -10.80 8.42
N HIS A 264 -0.37 -10.53 7.96
CA HIS A 264 -0.70 -9.38 7.11
C HIS A 264 -1.19 -8.16 7.90
N GLY A 265 -1.02 -8.14 9.24
CA GLY A 265 -1.36 -6.99 10.09
C GLY A 265 -2.86 -6.64 10.10
N LEU A 266 -3.70 -7.63 9.80
CA LEU A 266 -5.16 -7.52 9.85
C LEU A 266 -5.66 -7.87 11.26
N ARG A 267 -6.94 -7.56 11.52
CA ARG A 267 -7.62 -8.06 12.71
C ARG A 267 -7.69 -9.59 12.66
N THR A 268 -7.05 -10.26 13.60
CA THR A 268 -7.06 -11.72 13.78
C THR A 268 -8.36 -12.17 14.43
N ASP A 269 -9.45 -12.23 13.66
CA ASP A 269 -10.79 -12.61 14.14
C ASP A 269 -11.29 -13.94 13.55
N GLY A 270 -10.51 -14.58 12.67
CA GLY A 270 -10.86 -15.86 12.04
C GLY A 270 -12.05 -15.78 11.09
N VAL A 271 -12.39 -14.56 10.64
CA VAL A 271 -13.47 -14.30 9.68
C VAL A 271 -12.88 -13.73 8.39
N ALA A 272 -13.11 -14.42 7.27
CA ALA A 272 -12.69 -13.96 5.95
C ALA A 272 -13.68 -12.92 5.44
N GLY A 273 -13.66 -11.75 6.04
CA GLY A 273 -14.42 -10.59 5.59
C GLY A 273 -13.72 -9.86 4.44
N PRO A 274 -14.30 -8.75 3.93
CA PRO A 274 -13.78 -8.05 2.76
C PRO A 274 -12.32 -7.62 2.87
N ALA A 275 -11.87 -7.18 4.06
CA ALA A 275 -10.47 -6.80 4.29
C ALA A 275 -9.52 -8.00 4.18
N THR A 276 -9.91 -9.16 4.72
CA THR A 276 -9.13 -10.40 4.65
C THR A 276 -9.13 -10.98 3.24
N LEU A 277 -10.26 -10.94 2.53
CA LEU A 277 -10.35 -11.37 1.14
C LEU A 277 -9.58 -10.44 0.19
N SER A 278 -9.57 -9.13 0.44
CA SER A 278 -8.74 -8.17 -0.31
C SER A 278 -7.26 -8.45 -0.09
N ALA A 279 -6.83 -8.61 1.17
CA ALA A 279 -5.46 -8.95 1.48
C ALA A 279 -5.04 -10.30 0.90
N LEU A 280 -5.93 -11.30 0.88
CA LEU A 280 -5.69 -12.59 0.23
C LEU A 280 -5.53 -12.42 -1.29
N ALA A 281 -6.37 -11.60 -1.92
CA ALA A 281 -6.27 -11.29 -3.34
C ALA A 281 -5.01 -10.49 -3.68
N GLU A 282 -4.59 -9.56 -2.82
CA GLU A 282 -3.34 -8.80 -2.94
C GLU A 282 -2.12 -9.69 -2.74
N ALA A 283 -2.11 -10.53 -1.70
CA ALA A 283 -1.05 -11.51 -1.46
C ALA A 283 -0.97 -12.51 -2.62
N LYS A 284 -2.11 -12.92 -3.19
CA LYS A 284 -2.15 -13.70 -4.43
C LYS A 284 -1.68 -12.93 -5.63
N ALA A 285 -2.06 -11.66 -5.79
CA ALA A 285 -1.58 -10.83 -6.88
C ALA A 285 -0.08 -10.56 -6.78
N GLN A 286 0.47 -10.50 -5.57
CA GLN A 286 1.91 -10.42 -5.27
C GLN A 286 2.61 -11.77 -5.54
N ALA A 287 1.97 -12.88 -5.17
CA ALA A 287 2.38 -14.24 -5.54
C ALA A 287 2.23 -14.52 -7.06
N GLN A 288 1.33 -13.78 -7.74
CA GLN A 288 1.01 -13.89 -9.15
C GLN A 288 1.86 -12.98 -10.03
N THR A 289 2.25 -11.81 -9.53
CA THR A 289 3.29 -10.94 -10.13
C THR A 289 4.68 -11.54 -9.96
N SER A 290 4.88 -12.40 -8.95
CA SER A 290 6.02 -13.33 -8.88
C SER A 290 5.87 -14.59 -9.75
N THR A 291 4.71 -14.83 -10.38
CA THR A 291 4.52 -15.86 -11.43
C THR A 291 4.28 -15.29 -12.84
N GLN A 292 4.43 -13.97 -13.04
CA GLN A 292 4.41 -13.33 -14.35
C GLN A 292 5.73 -12.65 -14.78
N ALA A 293 6.83 -12.94 -14.09
CA ALA A 293 8.17 -12.70 -14.62
C ALA A 293 8.76 -14.05 -15.05
N THR A 294 9.14 -14.18 -16.32
CA THR A 294 9.97 -15.28 -16.86
C THR A 294 11.40 -15.29 -16.28
N VAL A 295 11.64 -14.57 -15.19
CA VAL A 295 12.91 -14.43 -14.50
C VAL A 295 12.68 -14.82 -13.03
N PRO A 296 13.27 -15.93 -12.54
CA PRO A 296 13.23 -16.30 -11.13
C PRO A 296 13.73 -15.16 -10.22
N ASP A 297 13.23 -15.02 -8.99
CA ASP A 297 13.80 -14.07 -8.01
C ASP A 297 15.29 -14.41 -7.73
N MET A 298 16.12 -13.44 -7.34
CA MET A 298 17.50 -13.65 -6.89
C MET A 298 17.66 -14.70 -5.77
N LEU A 299 16.62 -14.99 -4.99
CA LEU A 299 16.60 -16.10 -4.03
C LEU A 299 16.65 -17.48 -4.70
N ASP A 300 16.16 -17.58 -5.95
CA ASP A 300 16.21 -18.80 -6.74
C ASP A 300 17.60 -18.99 -7.35
N ALA A 301 18.17 -20.18 -7.16
CA ALA A 301 19.49 -20.54 -7.67
C ALA A 301 19.61 -20.44 -9.21
N ARG A 302 18.48 -20.46 -9.93
CA ARG A 302 18.43 -20.31 -11.39
C ARG A 302 18.58 -18.86 -11.84
N HIS A 303 18.48 -17.89 -10.95
CA HIS A 303 18.67 -16.49 -11.30
C HIS A 303 20.15 -16.20 -11.64
N PRO A 304 20.46 -15.53 -12.76
CA PRO A 304 21.85 -15.30 -13.18
C PRO A 304 22.68 -14.48 -12.18
N ALA A 305 22.03 -13.64 -11.36
CA ALA A 305 22.71 -12.88 -10.31
C ALA A 305 22.71 -13.57 -8.92
N HIS A 306 22.18 -14.80 -8.80
CA HIS A 306 22.04 -15.48 -7.51
C HIS A 306 23.36 -15.58 -6.73
N GLY A 307 24.47 -15.90 -7.40
CA GLY A 307 25.78 -16.01 -6.75
C GLY A 307 26.25 -14.69 -6.13
N ILE A 308 26.05 -13.57 -6.83
CA ILE A 308 26.37 -12.22 -6.33
C ILE A 308 25.45 -11.84 -5.17
N TYR A 309 24.16 -12.19 -5.29
CA TYR A 309 23.17 -11.96 -4.24
C TYR A 309 23.52 -12.66 -2.92
N VAL A 310 23.87 -13.96 -2.97
CA VAL A 310 24.25 -14.72 -1.78
C VAL A 310 25.44 -14.09 -1.07
N GLN A 311 26.41 -13.57 -1.82
CA GLN A 311 27.58 -12.87 -1.28
C GLN A 311 27.20 -11.53 -0.64
N ALA A 312 26.39 -10.71 -1.33
CA ALA A 312 25.88 -9.46 -0.79
C ALA A 312 25.09 -9.70 0.50
N HIS A 313 24.16 -10.65 0.50
CA HIS A 313 23.33 -11.01 1.65
C HIS A 313 24.19 -11.45 2.82
N SER A 314 25.19 -12.30 2.60
CA SER A 314 26.10 -12.76 3.66
C SER A 314 26.85 -11.59 4.30
N CYS A 315 27.29 -10.61 3.49
CA CYS A 315 27.96 -9.42 4.00
C CYS A 315 27.02 -8.51 4.79
N VAL A 316 25.81 -8.26 4.28
CA VAL A 316 24.81 -7.41 4.95
C VAL A 316 24.31 -8.06 6.25
N ALA A 317 24.07 -9.37 6.25
CA ALA A 317 23.67 -10.11 7.44
C ALA A 317 24.71 -9.98 8.57
N ARG A 318 26.00 -10.08 8.25
CA ARG A 318 27.09 -9.84 9.22
C ARG A 318 27.06 -8.42 9.77
N ILE A 319 26.80 -7.41 8.93
CA ILE A 319 26.69 -6.01 9.38
C ILE A 319 25.48 -5.85 10.31
N ASP A 320 24.34 -6.44 9.98
CA ASP A 320 23.15 -6.41 10.85
C ASP A 320 23.46 -7.04 12.21
N GLU A 321 24.07 -8.22 12.23
CA GLU A 321 24.48 -8.91 13.46
C GLU A 321 25.48 -8.10 14.30
N GLU A 322 26.49 -7.48 13.67
CA GLU A 322 27.46 -6.59 14.32
C GLU A 322 26.79 -5.38 14.99
N HIS A 323 25.66 -4.92 14.44
CA HIS A 323 24.86 -3.83 14.98
C HIS A 323 23.69 -4.30 15.87
N GLY A 324 23.65 -5.59 16.23
CA GLY A 324 22.61 -6.15 17.09
C GLY A 324 21.22 -6.25 16.44
N ARG A 325 21.15 -6.25 15.10
CA ARG A 325 19.93 -6.42 14.32
C ARG A 325 19.84 -7.85 13.78
N VAL A 326 18.64 -8.42 13.80
CA VAL A 326 18.39 -9.76 13.27
C VAL A 326 18.21 -9.67 11.76
N PRO A 327 18.96 -10.44 10.95
CA PRO A 327 18.77 -10.47 9.51
C PRO A 327 17.33 -10.80 9.12
N GLY A 328 16.79 -10.07 8.15
CA GLY A 328 15.38 -10.20 7.76
C GLY A 328 15.06 -9.56 6.41
N PRO A 329 13.80 -9.14 6.17
CA PRO A 329 13.38 -8.57 4.88
C PRO A 329 14.21 -7.35 4.44
N HIS A 330 14.65 -6.51 5.39
CA HIS A 330 15.51 -5.36 5.12
C HIS A 330 16.92 -5.78 4.63
N THR A 331 17.47 -6.85 5.20
CA THR A 331 18.75 -7.46 4.77
C THR A 331 18.64 -7.95 3.33
N GLN A 332 17.52 -8.63 3.01
CA GLN A 332 17.26 -9.15 1.66
C GLN A 332 17.12 -8.02 0.63
N ALA A 333 16.37 -6.97 0.96
CA ALA A 333 16.17 -5.81 0.09
C ALA A 333 17.48 -5.04 -0.16
N LEU A 334 18.26 -4.75 0.88
CA LEU A 334 19.57 -4.09 0.74
C LEU A 334 20.55 -4.95 -0.08
N ALA A 335 20.59 -6.27 0.14
CA ALA A 335 21.38 -7.19 -0.65
C ALA A 335 20.94 -7.23 -2.13
N GLY A 336 19.63 -7.16 -2.39
CA GLY A 336 19.08 -7.05 -3.75
C GLY A 336 19.54 -5.78 -4.46
N GLY A 337 19.43 -4.62 -3.80
CA GLY A 337 19.89 -3.34 -4.33
C GLY A 337 21.40 -3.33 -4.64
N LEU A 338 22.22 -3.84 -3.71
CA LEU A 338 23.67 -4.00 -3.92
C LEU A 338 23.99 -4.93 -5.09
N THR A 339 23.22 -6.00 -5.26
CA THR A 339 23.40 -6.96 -6.37
C THR A 339 23.03 -6.33 -7.72
N SER A 340 21.93 -5.57 -7.79
CA SER A 340 21.52 -4.85 -9.00
C SER A 340 22.58 -3.80 -9.39
N ALA A 341 23.06 -3.01 -8.44
CA ALA A 341 24.11 -2.02 -8.67
C ALA A 341 25.44 -2.67 -9.10
N ALA A 342 25.82 -3.79 -8.48
CA ALA A 342 27.01 -4.54 -8.86
C ALA A 342 26.89 -5.14 -10.27
N ALA A 343 25.71 -5.66 -10.63
CA ALA A 343 25.40 -6.13 -11.97
C ALA A 343 25.52 -5.01 -13.02
N MET A 344 25.01 -3.81 -12.71
CA MET A 344 25.16 -2.61 -13.55
C MET A 344 26.64 -2.24 -13.75
N ALA A 345 27.45 -2.28 -12.68
CA ALA A 345 28.87 -2.02 -12.72
C ALA A 345 29.71 -3.15 -13.36
N GLY A 346 29.06 -4.26 -13.77
CA GLY A 346 29.72 -5.40 -14.41
C GLY A 346 30.53 -6.28 -13.45
N PHE A 347 30.19 -6.28 -12.16
CA PHE A 347 30.85 -7.15 -11.17
C PHE A 347 30.44 -8.60 -11.41
N ASN A 348 31.37 -9.51 -11.12
CA ASN A 348 31.10 -10.94 -11.16
C ASN A 348 30.97 -11.57 -9.76
N ARG A 349 31.30 -10.81 -8.72
CA ARG A 349 31.13 -11.17 -7.30
C ARG A 349 31.17 -9.92 -6.40
N ILE A 350 30.73 -10.08 -5.16
CA ILE A 350 30.92 -9.11 -4.08
C ILE A 350 31.76 -9.79 -3.00
N ASP A 351 32.94 -9.25 -2.71
CA ASP A 351 33.84 -9.77 -1.68
C ASP A 351 33.56 -9.11 -0.32
N HIS A 352 33.17 -7.83 -0.32
CA HIS A 352 32.82 -7.09 0.90
C HIS A 352 31.65 -6.12 0.70
N VAL A 353 30.93 -5.83 1.79
CA VAL A 353 30.01 -4.70 1.90
C VAL A 353 30.47 -3.80 3.05
N ALA A 354 30.47 -2.49 2.83
CA ALA A 354 30.76 -1.48 3.85
C ALA A 354 29.65 -0.42 3.87
N LEU A 355 29.38 0.17 5.04
CA LEU A 355 28.48 1.32 5.18
C LEU A 355 29.29 2.61 5.32
N SER A 356 28.70 3.73 4.91
CA SER A 356 29.20 5.06 5.30
C SER A 356 29.05 5.28 6.81
N ASP A 357 29.78 6.25 7.37
CA ASP A 357 29.73 6.59 8.79
C ASP A 357 28.32 6.95 9.29
N ASP A 358 27.49 7.52 8.42
CA ASP A 358 26.09 7.87 8.68
C ASP A 358 25.09 6.77 8.29
N ALA A 359 25.57 5.63 7.79
CA ALA A 359 24.79 4.49 7.31
C ALA A 359 23.75 4.80 6.21
N ASN A 360 23.81 5.96 5.56
CA ASN A 360 22.92 6.28 4.43
C ASN A 360 23.39 5.67 3.11
N ARG A 361 24.67 5.28 3.00
CA ARG A 361 25.25 4.63 1.82
C ARG A 361 25.80 3.26 2.15
N ALA A 362 25.62 2.33 1.23
CA ALA A 362 26.27 1.03 1.24
C ALA A 362 27.15 0.87 -0.01
N TYR A 363 28.32 0.25 0.18
CA TYR A 363 29.31 0.02 -0.86
C TYR A 363 29.49 -1.47 -1.09
N ALA A 364 29.15 -1.96 -2.28
CA ALA A 364 29.52 -3.31 -2.71
C ALA A 364 30.93 -3.26 -3.30
N ILE A 365 31.83 -4.12 -2.82
CA ILE A 365 33.26 -4.09 -3.13
C ILE A 365 33.69 -5.44 -3.73
N GLN A 366 34.39 -5.39 -4.86
CA GLN A 366 35.04 -6.54 -5.50
C GLN A 366 36.57 -6.39 -5.37
N GLY A 367 37.21 -7.38 -4.75
CA GLY A 367 38.63 -7.41 -4.40
C GLY A 367 38.92 -7.08 -2.93
N GLU A 368 40.17 -7.28 -2.53
CA GLU A 368 40.66 -7.00 -1.17
C GLU A 368 40.49 -5.52 -0.80
N LEU A 369 39.98 -5.22 0.41
CA LEU A 369 39.76 -3.86 0.92
C LEU A 369 40.99 -2.94 0.79
N ASN A 370 42.18 -3.50 1.02
CA ASN A 370 43.45 -2.77 0.97
C ASN A 370 44.13 -2.78 -0.42
N SER A 371 43.50 -3.38 -1.43
CA SER A 371 44.03 -3.38 -2.80
C SER A 371 43.78 -2.03 -3.48
N PRO A 372 44.75 -1.50 -4.25
CA PRO A 372 44.52 -0.37 -5.14
C PRO A 372 43.67 -0.75 -6.37
N PHE A 373 43.50 -2.05 -6.63
CA PHE A 373 42.72 -2.57 -7.77
C PHE A 373 41.30 -2.99 -7.39
N LYS A 374 40.85 -2.72 -6.15
CA LYS A 374 39.46 -3.00 -5.78
C LYS A 374 38.51 -2.16 -6.62
N GLN A 375 37.37 -2.73 -6.95
CA GLN A 375 36.26 -2.01 -7.55
C GLN A 375 35.17 -1.85 -6.50
N PHE A 376 34.43 -0.75 -6.55
CA PHE A 376 33.27 -0.57 -5.68
C PHE A 376 32.13 0.13 -6.43
N VAL A 377 30.92 -0.12 -5.98
CA VAL A 377 29.71 0.59 -6.40
C VAL A 377 28.94 1.01 -5.15
N GLU A 378 28.30 2.17 -5.19
CA GLU A 378 27.51 2.72 -4.10
C GLU A 378 26.00 2.55 -4.32
N VAL A 379 25.27 2.43 -3.23
CA VAL A 379 23.81 2.34 -3.19
C VAL A 379 23.29 3.17 -2.01
N ASP A 380 22.15 3.85 -2.20
CA ASP A 380 21.40 4.48 -1.12
C ASP A 380 20.67 3.42 -0.28
N VAL A 381 20.92 3.39 1.02
CA VAL A 381 20.43 2.33 1.91
C VAL A 381 18.91 2.36 2.06
N VAL A 382 18.31 3.56 2.19
CA VAL A 382 16.87 3.71 2.39
C VAL A 382 16.13 3.31 1.12
N GLN A 383 16.61 3.76 -0.04
CA GLN A 383 16.04 3.39 -1.33
C GLN A 383 16.13 1.87 -1.55
N ALA A 384 17.28 1.26 -1.27
CA ALA A 384 17.46 -0.18 -1.45
C ALA A 384 16.54 -1.01 -0.55
N ILE A 385 16.34 -0.61 0.71
CA ILE A 385 15.45 -1.31 1.64
C ILE A 385 13.98 -1.17 1.24
N GLN A 386 13.60 -0.04 0.62
CA GLN A 386 12.24 0.19 0.13
C GLN A 386 11.97 -0.45 -1.24
N THR A 387 13.02 -0.91 -1.95
CA THR A 387 12.88 -1.56 -3.26
C THR A 387 12.57 -3.04 -3.07
N PRO A 388 11.44 -3.56 -3.59
CA PRO A 388 11.13 -4.99 -3.52
C PRO A 388 12.22 -5.84 -4.20
N LEU A 389 12.57 -6.98 -3.60
CA LEU A 389 13.62 -7.87 -4.12
C LEU A 389 13.33 -8.34 -5.55
N ALA A 390 12.07 -8.57 -5.90
CA ALA A 390 11.66 -8.92 -7.25
C ALA A 390 12.00 -7.83 -8.28
N GLN A 391 11.89 -6.54 -7.89
CA GLN A 391 12.27 -5.43 -8.76
C GLN A 391 13.79 -5.41 -8.97
N SER A 392 14.58 -5.50 -7.89
CA SER A 392 16.05 -5.58 -8.00
C SER A 392 16.52 -6.82 -8.77
N SER A 393 15.78 -7.94 -8.69
CA SER A 393 16.02 -9.15 -9.48
C SER A 393 15.92 -8.87 -10.98
N GLN A 394 14.82 -8.24 -11.41
CA GLN A 394 14.60 -7.88 -12.80
C GLN A 394 15.61 -6.85 -13.33
N GLU A 395 15.94 -5.84 -12.52
CA GLU A 395 16.94 -4.83 -12.85
C GLU A 395 18.32 -5.47 -13.07
N ALA A 396 18.76 -6.36 -12.17
CA ALA A 396 20.05 -7.02 -12.30
C ALA A 396 20.17 -7.84 -13.59
N VAL A 397 19.13 -8.59 -13.98
CA VAL A 397 19.14 -9.31 -15.27
C VAL A 397 19.27 -8.35 -16.44
N THR A 398 18.52 -7.25 -16.40
CA THR A 398 18.55 -6.22 -17.45
C THR A 398 19.95 -5.63 -17.57
N HIS A 399 20.59 -5.31 -16.44
CA HIS A 399 21.95 -4.81 -16.38
C HIS A 399 23.00 -5.82 -16.90
N MET A 400 22.91 -7.09 -16.49
CA MET A 400 23.80 -8.14 -16.96
C MET A 400 23.68 -8.38 -18.47
N GLN A 401 22.45 -8.34 -19.01
CA GLN A 401 22.20 -8.47 -20.45
C GLN A 401 22.80 -7.29 -21.23
N ASN A 402 22.61 -6.06 -20.75
CA ASN A 402 23.18 -4.87 -21.38
C ASN A 402 24.72 -4.91 -21.39
N ASN A 403 25.33 -5.33 -20.29
CA ASN A 403 26.79 -5.47 -20.20
C ASN A 403 27.34 -6.56 -21.12
N ALA A 404 26.63 -7.70 -21.24
CA ALA A 404 26.98 -8.76 -22.18
C ALA A 404 26.89 -8.30 -23.64
N GLN A 405 25.88 -7.51 -23.99
CA GLN A 405 25.73 -6.94 -25.34
C GLN A 405 26.83 -5.93 -25.67
N GLN A 406 27.21 -5.08 -24.70
CA GLN A 406 28.31 -4.12 -24.89
C GLN A 406 29.66 -4.83 -25.09
N GLN A 407 29.96 -5.87 -24.31
CA GLN A 407 31.19 -6.65 -24.47
C GLN A 407 31.25 -7.40 -25.80
N ALA A 408 30.12 -7.86 -26.34
CA ALA A 408 30.05 -8.53 -27.64
C ALA A 408 30.32 -7.60 -28.84
N GLN A 409 30.19 -6.27 -28.67
CA GLN A 409 30.44 -5.29 -29.74
C GLN A 409 31.92 -4.86 -29.84
N ILE A 410 32.72 -5.04 -28.78
CA ILE A 410 34.14 -4.62 -28.73
C ILE A 410 35.02 -5.32 -29.80
N PRO A 411 34.86 -6.64 -30.09
CA PRO A 411 35.67 -7.32 -31.11
C PRO A 411 35.37 -6.88 -32.55
N GLN A 412 34.16 -6.40 -32.85
CA GLN A 412 33.78 -5.97 -34.21
C GLN A 412 34.42 -4.64 -34.61
N GLN A 413 34.70 -3.75 -33.65
CA GLN A 413 35.38 -2.48 -33.93
C GLN A 413 36.90 -2.64 -34.09
N THR A 414 37.52 -3.61 -33.40
CA THR A 414 38.98 -3.83 -33.50
C THR A 414 39.40 -4.48 -34.83
N GLN A 415 38.52 -5.23 -35.48
CA GLN A 415 38.80 -5.81 -36.81
C GLN A 415 38.70 -4.80 -37.97
N GLN A 416 38.06 -3.65 -37.77
CA GLN A 416 37.93 -2.59 -38.81
C GLN A 416 39.07 -1.56 -38.77
N GLN A 417 39.99 -1.66 -37.82
CA GLN A 417 41.13 -0.73 -37.67
C GLN A 417 42.50 -1.39 -37.83
N ALA A 418 42.57 -2.60 -38.39
CA ALA A 418 43.87 -3.19 -38.74
C ALA A 418 44.55 -2.31 -39.82
N PRO A 419 45.73 -1.71 -39.53
CA PRO A 419 46.46 -0.95 -40.54
C PRO A 419 47.03 -1.91 -41.61
N ASP A 420 47.00 -1.48 -42.87
CA ASP A 420 47.52 -2.21 -44.02
C ASP A 420 48.97 -2.71 -43.77
N PRO A 421 49.31 -3.95 -44.17
CA PRO A 421 50.67 -4.45 -44.03
C PRO A 421 51.62 -3.66 -44.92
N VAL A 422 52.53 -2.93 -44.30
CA VAL A 422 53.65 -2.24 -44.97
C VAL A 422 54.51 -3.29 -45.68
N GLN A 423 54.47 -3.28 -47.01
CA GLN A 423 55.37 -4.09 -47.85
C GLN A 423 56.82 -3.64 -47.63
N GLN A 424 57.59 -4.44 -46.90
CA GLN A 424 59.05 -4.34 -46.89
C GLN A 424 59.62 -4.87 -48.21
N ALA A 425 60.08 -3.97 -49.06
CA ALA A 425 60.92 -4.32 -50.20
C ALA A 425 62.36 -4.57 -49.72
N GLY A 426 62.80 -5.83 -49.75
CA GLY A 426 64.19 -6.22 -49.49
C GLY A 426 65.12 -5.86 -50.67
N PRO A 427 66.43 -5.66 -50.43
CA PRO A 427 67.38 -5.28 -51.47
C PRO A 427 67.80 -6.51 -52.29
N SER A 428 67.65 -6.44 -53.61
CA SER A 428 68.24 -7.43 -54.53
C SER A 428 69.64 -6.99 -54.94
N MET A 429 70.66 -7.72 -54.46
CA MET A 429 72.02 -7.72 -55.00
C MET A 429 72.19 -8.89 -55.99
N THR A 430 72.66 -8.64 -57.21
CA THR A 430 73.66 -9.46 -57.94
C THR A 430 74.05 -8.68 -59.21
N ARG A 431 75.24 -8.08 -59.27
CA ARG A 431 76.57 -8.55 -59.73
C ARG A 431 76.83 -8.27 -61.21
#